data_AF-A0A0Q9X903-F1
#
_entry.id   AF-A0A0Q9X903-F1
#
_cell.length_a   1.000
_cell.length_b   1.000
_cell.length_c   1.000
_cell.angle_alpha   90.00
_cell.angle_beta   90.00
_cell.angle_gamma   90.00
#
_symmetry.space_group_name_H-M   'P 1'
#
loop_
_entity.id
_entity.type
_entity.pdbx_description
1 polymer ?
#
loop_
_entity_poly.entity_id
_entity_poly.type
_entity_poly.pdbx_seq_one_letter_code
_entity_poly.pdbx_strand_id
1 'polypeptide(L)'
;MIIQRHTTAVVKIFIFWIFVSLFCASKQDCVWYGVCNTDALNHNQYCSYNGTPKEMPEDGLKLLTERCSFLLQAEEKKFCCDVDQVKILNENIKLAAAILERCPSCMTNLARHICELTCSPNQSKFSRAAATKTNDEGDLYVTSLDLHVTEEYINRTYKSCSQVSVPQTGQLALDLMCGAYPASRCSPTKWFNYMGDANNIYVPFQITYIQHSTNSTKNGITPINPKTTPCNESVNFEMPACSCTDCDLSCPQSPDEAIPKPFNIAGFDAFTVIMTVVFTVGSIVFLLGTFLFTKDFINDENFQIGNDGATDDSMYRQQPRYFEKLGARTEYFLENIFTRLGTFFATYPWLTLFGGASLVTLLGYGIVYVEITTDPVQLWAAPSSKSRIEREYFDSKFEPFFRMEQVIIKAVDLPYIVHNTSNGPIKFGPIFAKDFLARVLDLQQQIQNIEANGTFLHNICYAPLKDDNTMVKASDCVIQSIWGYFQDDVSRLDDNDEDNGFNVTYLDELYDCISNPYLCLASYGGPVDPAIALGGFLKQGEQLTGSTKYEQANALILSFLVHLIILGLNLKTMKIVSRKLLYLERDNLFTHKNVENIKSEIKGMSNVEIQR
;
A
#
# COMPACT_ATOMS: atom_id res chain seq x y z
N MET A 1 -9.42 -88.94 -44.24
CA MET A 1 -8.65 -87.68 -44.23
C MET A 1 -9.53 -86.44 -43.97
N ILE A 2 -10.44 -86.49 -42.98
CA ILE A 2 -11.31 -85.34 -42.60
C ILE A 2 -11.35 -85.09 -41.08
N ILE A 3 -10.93 -86.05 -40.24
CA ILE A 3 -11.00 -85.91 -38.77
C ILE A 3 -9.76 -85.24 -38.16
N GLN A 4 -8.65 -85.12 -38.91
CA GLN A 4 -7.38 -84.61 -38.38
C GLN A 4 -7.18 -83.08 -38.56
N ARG A 5 -8.14 -82.38 -39.17
CA ARG A 5 -8.02 -80.95 -39.51
C ARG A 5 -8.72 -80.01 -38.51
N HIS A 6 -9.63 -80.53 -37.68
CA HIS A 6 -10.39 -79.74 -36.70
C HIS A 6 -9.64 -79.52 -35.38
N THR A 7 -8.79 -80.45 -34.94
CA THR A 7 -8.04 -80.34 -33.68
C THR A 7 -6.94 -79.28 -33.75
N THR A 8 -6.32 -79.06 -34.91
CA THR A 8 -5.27 -78.04 -35.09
C THR A 8 -5.81 -76.60 -35.11
N ALA A 9 -7.07 -76.40 -35.50
CA ALA A 9 -7.70 -75.08 -35.52
C ALA A 9 -8.11 -74.62 -34.11
N VAL A 10 -8.69 -75.53 -33.32
CA VAL A 10 -9.12 -75.25 -31.94
C VAL A 10 -7.93 -74.95 -31.03
N VAL A 11 -6.83 -75.69 -31.16
CA VAL A 11 -5.60 -75.45 -30.37
C VAL A 11 -4.94 -74.12 -30.73
N LYS A 12 -4.96 -73.71 -32.01
CA LYS A 12 -4.44 -72.39 -32.42
C LYS A 12 -5.29 -71.22 -31.94
N ILE A 13 -6.62 -71.38 -31.89
CA ILE A 13 -7.53 -70.37 -31.33
C ILE A 13 -7.35 -70.26 -29.81
N PHE A 14 -7.16 -71.38 -29.12
CA PHE A 14 -6.91 -71.39 -27.67
C PHE A 14 -5.56 -70.76 -27.31
N ILE A 15 -4.50 -71.05 -28.08
CA ILE A 15 -3.17 -70.44 -27.89
C ILE A 15 -3.21 -68.94 -28.24
N PHE A 16 -3.96 -68.54 -29.28
CA PHE A 16 -4.15 -67.12 -29.60
C PHE A 16 -4.93 -66.38 -28.50
N TRP A 17 -5.96 -67.01 -27.91
CA TRP A 17 -6.69 -66.45 -26.76
C TRP A 17 -5.82 -66.36 -25.49
N ILE A 18 -4.94 -67.33 -25.25
CA ILE A 18 -3.97 -67.29 -24.15
C ILE A 18 -2.90 -66.21 -24.40
N PHE A 19 -2.43 -66.04 -25.64
CA PHE A 19 -1.50 -64.97 -25.98
C PHE A 19 -2.15 -63.58 -25.92
N VAL A 20 -3.42 -63.44 -26.31
CA VAL A 20 -4.17 -62.17 -26.21
C VAL A 20 -4.51 -61.84 -24.75
N SER A 21 -4.78 -62.83 -23.90
CA SER A 21 -4.97 -62.58 -22.46
C SER A 21 -3.66 -62.29 -21.71
N LEU A 22 -2.51 -62.81 -22.17
CA LEU A 22 -1.19 -62.45 -21.63
C LEU A 22 -0.71 -61.06 -22.07
N PHE A 23 -1.21 -60.50 -23.18
CA PHE A 23 -0.92 -59.13 -23.64
C PHE A 23 -2.01 -58.12 -23.24
N CYS A 24 -2.65 -58.30 -22.09
CA CYS A 24 -3.30 -57.17 -21.43
C CYS A 24 -2.18 -56.25 -20.93
N ALA A 25 -1.75 -55.30 -21.76
CA ALA A 25 -0.93 -54.18 -21.31
C ALA A 25 -1.57 -53.65 -20.03
N SER A 26 -0.85 -53.76 -18.90
CA SER A 26 -1.34 -53.25 -17.62
C SER A 26 -1.71 -51.79 -17.83
N LYS A 27 -3.00 -51.46 -17.84
CA LYS A 27 -3.47 -50.09 -17.89
C LYS A 27 -3.08 -49.43 -16.57
N GLN A 28 -1.97 -48.69 -16.62
CA GLN A 28 -1.55 -47.81 -15.55
C GLN A 28 -2.29 -46.51 -15.79
N ASP A 29 -3.36 -46.29 -15.04
CA ASP A 29 -4.23 -45.12 -15.23
C ASP A 29 -4.03 -44.10 -14.08
N CYS A 30 -3.58 -44.57 -12.91
CA CYS A 30 -3.25 -43.75 -11.74
C CYS A 30 -1.74 -43.68 -11.49
N VAL A 31 -1.29 -42.63 -10.80
CA VAL A 31 0.10 -42.42 -10.33
C VAL A 31 0.21 -42.58 -8.81
N TRP A 32 -0.84 -42.20 -8.08
CA TRP A 32 -0.93 -42.37 -6.63
C TRP A 32 -2.31 -42.83 -6.18
N TYR A 33 -2.41 -43.32 -4.94
CA TYR A 33 -3.67 -43.65 -4.28
C TYR A 33 -3.49 -43.78 -2.76
N GLY A 34 -4.18 -42.96 -1.98
CA GLY A 34 -4.09 -42.93 -0.52
C GLY A 34 -2.94 -42.07 0.02
N VAL A 35 -2.93 -41.89 1.35
CA VAL A 35 -1.92 -41.11 2.09
C VAL A 35 -0.99 -42.07 2.84
N CYS A 36 0.32 -41.93 2.64
CA CYS A 36 1.32 -42.86 3.18
C CYS A 36 2.34 -42.22 4.12
N ASN A 37 2.51 -40.90 4.05
CA ASN A 37 3.46 -40.20 4.90
C ASN A 37 2.93 -38.82 5.26
N THR A 38 3.35 -38.33 6.42
CA THR A 38 3.13 -36.95 6.85
C THR A 38 4.48 -36.35 7.21
N ASP A 39 4.84 -35.23 6.60
CA ASP A 39 6.13 -34.59 6.87
C ASP A 39 6.15 -33.86 8.24
N ALA A 40 7.31 -33.30 8.60
CA ALA A 40 7.48 -32.55 9.84
C ALA A 40 6.64 -31.26 9.93
N LEU A 41 6.10 -30.78 8.81
CA LEU A 41 5.22 -29.62 8.70
C LEU A 41 3.73 -30.00 8.64
N ASN A 42 3.40 -31.26 8.92
CA ASN A 42 2.06 -31.85 8.81
C ASN A 42 1.49 -31.90 7.39
N HIS A 43 2.33 -31.91 6.36
CA HIS A 43 1.91 -32.14 4.99
C HIS A 43 1.76 -33.62 4.67
N ASN A 44 0.60 -33.96 4.10
CA ASN A 44 0.29 -35.33 3.71
C ASN A 44 0.84 -35.63 2.31
N GLN A 45 1.62 -36.71 2.19
CA GLN A 45 2.22 -37.19 0.95
C GLN A 45 1.55 -38.50 0.51
N TYR A 46 1.32 -38.60 -0.79
CA TYR A 46 0.52 -39.67 -1.37
C TYR A 46 1.32 -40.95 -1.66
N CYS A 47 0.69 -42.09 -1.51
CA CYS A 47 1.28 -43.40 -1.81
C CYS A 47 1.46 -43.57 -3.33
N SER A 48 2.62 -44.06 -3.76
CA SER A 48 2.86 -44.41 -5.16
C SER A 48 1.97 -45.59 -5.56
N TYR A 49 1.17 -45.43 -6.62
CA TYR A 49 0.23 -46.45 -7.08
C TYR A 49 0.05 -46.38 -8.60
N ASN A 50 0.52 -47.42 -9.29
CA ASN A 50 0.46 -47.53 -10.75
C ASN A 50 -0.69 -48.42 -11.25
N GLY A 51 -1.79 -48.51 -10.48
CA GLY A 51 -2.92 -49.37 -10.83
C GLY A 51 -4.04 -48.65 -11.59
N THR A 52 -5.20 -49.31 -11.66
CA THR A 52 -6.43 -48.75 -12.25
C THR A 52 -7.21 -47.93 -11.23
N PRO A 53 -8.09 -47.00 -11.66
CA PRO A 53 -8.88 -46.16 -10.76
C PRO A 53 -9.88 -47.00 -9.97
N LYS A 54 -10.13 -46.63 -8.71
CA LYS A 54 -10.99 -47.38 -7.78
C LYS A 54 -12.36 -46.70 -7.63
N GLU A 55 -13.39 -47.49 -7.32
CA GLU A 55 -14.72 -46.94 -7.07
C GLU A 55 -14.75 -46.12 -5.78
N MET A 56 -15.28 -44.90 -5.86
CA MET A 56 -15.37 -43.98 -4.73
C MET A 56 -16.62 -44.26 -3.89
N PRO A 57 -16.51 -44.36 -2.55
CA PRO A 57 -17.66 -44.47 -1.66
C PRO A 57 -18.61 -43.27 -1.75
N GLU A 58 -19.88 -43.44 -1.37
CA GLU A 58 -20.89 -42.37 -1.41
C GLU A 58 -20.48 -41.11 -0.63
N ASP A 59 -19.78 -41.29 0.49
CA ASP A 59 -19.30 -40.17 1.30
C ASP A 59 -18.23 -39.36 0.57
N GLY A 60 -17.32 -40.03 -0.16
CA GLY A 60 -16.33 -39.38 -1.02
C GLY A 60 -16.96 -38.67 -2.23
N LEU A 61 -18.02 -39.24 -2.81
CA LEU A 61 -18.76 -38.60 -3.91
C LEU A 61 -19.44 -37.29 -3.47
N LYS A 62 -19.98 -37.24 -2.24
CA LYS A 62 -20.54 -36.01 -1.67
C LYS A 62 -19.46 -34.92 -1.52
N LEU A 63 -18.28 -35.29 -1.01
CA LEU A 63 -17.16 -34.36 -0.84
C LEU A 63 -16.61 -33.86 -2.19
N LEU A 64 -16.52 -34.74 -3.19
CA LEU A 64 -16.14 -34.36 -4.56
C LEU A 64 -17.15 -33.40 -5.20
N THR A 65 -18.44 -33.54 -4.90
CA THR A 65 -19.49 -32.67 -5.44
C THR A 65 -19.32 -31.22 -4.99
N GLU A 66 -18.75 -30.98 -3.81
CA GLU A 66 -18.59 -29.64 -3.22
C GLU A 66 -17.65 -28.73 -4.04
N ARG A 67 -16.59 -29.27 -4.63
CA ARG A 67 -15.55 -28.49 -5.34
C ARG A 67 -15.19 -29.04 -6.72
N CYS A 68 -15.34 -30.34 -6.95
CA CYS A 68 -14.94 -31.04 -8.17
C CYS A 68 -16.14 -31.61 -8.94
N SER A 69 -17.32 -30.96 -8.88
CA SER A 69 -18.56 -31.45 -9.50
C SER A 69 -18.44 -31.76 -11.00
N PHE A 70 -17.49 -31.13 -11.71
CA PHE A 70 -17.21 -31.38 -13.12
C PHE A 70 -16.68 -32.79 -13.41
N LEU A 71 -15.97 -33.43 -12.46
CA LEU A 71 -15.49 -34.81 -12.60
C LEU A 71 -16.64 -35.83 -12.57
N LEU A 72 -17.78 -35.47 -11.96
CA LEU A 72 -18.95 -36.33 -11.83
C LEU A 72 -19.90 -36.25 -13.04
N GLN A 73 -19.70 -35.30 -13.95
CA GLN A 73 -20.60 -35.06 -15.07
C GLN A 73 -20.61 -36.18 -16.12
N ALA A 74 -19.63 -37.08 -16.10
CA ALA A 74 -19.49 -38.18 -17.05
C ALA A 74 -20.06 -39.53 -16.54
N GLU A 75 -20.87 -39.54 -15.47
CA GLU A 75 -21.32 -40.75 -14.76
C GLU A 75 -20.17 -41.67 -14.28
N GLU A 76 -18.95 -41.14 -14.23
CA GLU A 76 -17.76 -41.87 -13.84
C GLU A 76 -17.71 -42.00 -12.32
N LYS A 77 -17.63 -43.24 -11.83
CA LYS A 77 -17.57 -43.56 -10.39
C LYS A 77 -16.18 -43.99 -9.93
N LYS A 78 -15.22 -44.06 -10.85
CA LYS A 78 -13.87 -44.55 -10.60
C LYS A 78 -12.89 -43.38 -10.61
N PHE A 79 -12.09 -43.25 -9.57
CA PHE A 79 -11.15 -42.15 -9.38
C PHE A 79 -9.80 -42.65 -8.89
N CYS A 80 -8.75 -41.86 -9.12
CA CYS A 80 -7.40 -42.13 -8.64
C CYS A 80 -7.13 -41.56 -7.23
N CYS A 81 -8.18 -41.30 -6.45
CA CYS A 81 -8.07 -40.79 -5.09
C CYS A 81 -9.01 -41.55 -4.13
N ASP A 82 -8.72 -41.47 -2.83
CA ASP A 82 -9.57 -41.99 -1.76
C ASP A 82 -10.29 -40.86 -0.99
N VAL A 83 -11.09 -41.24 0.01
CA VAL A 83 -11.91 -40.29 0.78
C VAL A 83 -11.05 -39.31 1.57
N ASP A 84 -9.90 -39.75 2.10
CA ASP A 84 -9.04 -38.91 2.93
C ASP A 84 -8.24 -37.92 2.07
N GLN A 85 -7.80 -38.32 0.88
CA GLN A 85 -7.24 -37.40 -0.11
C GLN A 85 -8.25 -36.32 -0.52
N VAL A 86 -9.53 -36.65 -0.66
CA VAL A 86 -10.58 -35.66 -0.99
C VAL A 86 -10.83 -34.69 0.17
N LYS A 87 -10.74 -35.12 1.44
CA LYS A 87 -10.82 -34.21 2.59
C LYS A 87 -9.67 -33.20 2.57
N ILE A 88 -8.44 -33.69 2.39
CA ILE A 88 -7.24 -32.86 2.30
C ILE A 88 -7.35 -31.87 1.12
N LEU A 89 -7.84 -32.36 -0.02
CA LEU A 89 -8.10 -31.53 -1.19
C LEU A 89 -9.05 -30.36 -0.88
N ASN A 90 -10.16 -30.63 -0.18
CA ASN A 90 -11.13 -29.59 0.18
C ASN A 90 -10.56 -28.59 1.19
N GLU A 91 -9.72 -29.02 2.14
CA GLU A 91 -9.03 -28.12 3.07
C GLU A 91 -8.02 -27.21 2.34
N ASN A 92 -7.22 -27.75 1.43
CA ASN A 92 -6.27 -26.97 0.64
C ASN A 92 -6.97 -25.98 -0.31
N ILE A 93 -8.05 -26.41 -0.96
CA ILE A 93 -8.87 -25.53 -1.81
C ILE A 93 -9.53 -24.42 -0.97
N LYS A 94 -9.93 -24.71 0.27
CA LYS A 94 -10.51 -23.71 1.18
C LYS A 94 -9.51 -22.60 1.54
N LEU A 95 -8.23 -22.93 1.71
CA LEU A 95 -7.17 -21.93 1.91
C LEU A 95 -7.03 -21.02 0.68
N ALA A 96 -7.00 -21.60 -0.53
CA ALA A 96 -6.96 -20.81 -1.76
C ALA A 96 -8.22 -19.97 -1.99
N ALA A 97 -9.40 -20.49 -1.60
CA ALA A 97 -10.67 -19.78 -1.69
C ALA A 97 -10.68 -18.50 -0.83
N ALA A 98 -10.07 -18.52 0.36
CA ALA A 98 -9.97 -17.32 1.19
C ALA A 98 -9.32 -16.11 0.47
N ILE A 99 -8.51 -16.37 -0.57
CA ILE A 99 -7.84 -15.35 -1.38
C ILE A 99 -8.59 -15.10 -2.70
N LEU A 100 -9.05 -16.17 -3.39
CA LEU A 100 -9.53 -16.09 -4.77
C LEU A 100 -11.06 -16.13 -4.94
N GLU A 101 -11.84 -16.37 -3.89
CA GLU A 101 -13.29 -16.58 -3.95
C GLU A 101 -14.07 -15.36 -4.47
N ARG A 102 -13.49 -14.16 -4.41
CA ARG A 102 -14.07 -12.93 -4.99
C ARG A 102 -14.29 -13.02 -6.51
N CYS A 103 -13.52 -13.86 -7.21
CA CYS A 103 -13.71 -14.14 -8.63
C CYS A 103 -14.01 -15.63 -8.85
N PRO A 104 -15.29 -16.03 -8.99
CA PRO A 104 -15.69 -17.42 -9.16
C PRO A 104 -15.05 -18.11 -10.38
N SER A 105 -14.84 -17.38 -11.48
CA SER A 105 -14.21 -17.91 -12.70
C SER A 105 -12.76 -18.30 -12.46
N CYS A 106 -11.99 -17.45 -11.77
CA CYS A 106 -10.62 -17.75 -11.35
C CYS A 106 -10.59 -18.97 -10.42
N MET A 107 -11.40 -18.94 -9.35
CA MET A 107 -11.41 -20.01 -8.35
C MET A 107 -11.81 -21.36 -8.95
N THR A 108 -12.78 -21.37 -9.88
CA THR A 108 -13.18 -22.59 -10.58
C THR A 108 -12.07 -23.13 -11.48
N ASN A 109 -11.33 -22.27 -12.18
CA ASN A 109 -10.22 -22.70 -13.03
C ASN A 109 -9.10 -23.35 -12.20
N LEU A 110 -8.77 -22.75 -11.03
CA LEU A 110 -7.79 -23.32 -10.11
C LEU A 110 -8.30 -24.60 -9.43
N ALA A 111 -9.55 -24.63 -8.97
CA ALA A 111 -10.14 -25.84 -8.40
C ALA A 111 -10.12 -26.99 -9.42
N ARG A 112 -10.45 -26.73 -10.70
CA ARG A 112 -10.34 -27.72 -11.78
C ARG A 112 -8.93 -28.28 -11.91
N HIS A 113 -7.90 -27.42 -11.85
CA HIS A 113 -6.51 -27.84 -11.87
C HIS A 113 -6.19 -28.87 -10.77
N ILE A 114 -6.51 -28.51 -9.52
CA ILE A 114 -6.16 -29.32 -8.35
C ILE A 114 -6.99 -30.62 -8.30
N CYS A 115 -8.27 -30.55 -8.67
CA CYS A 115 -9.15 -31.70 -8.76
C CYS A 115 -8.67 -32.72 -9.81
N GLU A 116 -8.28 -32.26 -11.01
CA GLU A 116 -7.74 -33.15 -12.05
C GLU A 116 -6.39 -33.73 -11.64
N LEU A 117 -5.49 -32.90 -11.09
CA LEU A 117 -4.19 -33.36 -10.57
C LEU A 117 -4.35 -34.51 -9.57
N THR A 118 -5.33 -34.41 -8.67
CA THR A 118 -5.47 -35.31 -7.52
C THR A 118 -6.31 -36.55 -7.82
N CYS A 119 -7.45 -36.38 -8.48
CA CYS A 119 -8.50 -37.39 -8.57
C CYS A 119 -8.82 -37.89 -9.98
N SER A 120 -8.23 -37.32 -11.04
CA SER A 120 -8.56 -37.69 -12.41
C SER A 120 -8.36 -39.18 -12.67
N PRO A 121 -9.31 -39.87 -13.32
CA PRO A 121 -9.22 -41.30 -13.63
C PRO A 121 -8.14 -41.62 -14.67
N ASN A 122 -7.62 -40.61 -15.39
CA ASN A 122 -6.61 -40.77 -16.42
C ASN A 122 -5.29 -40.05 -16.03
N GLN A 123 -4.96 -40.04 -14.75
CA GLN A 123 -3.85 -39.30 -14.17
C GLN A 123 -2.51 -39.58 -14.87
N SER A 124 -2.22 -40.85 -15.18
CA SER A 124 -0.98 -41.29 -15.82
C SER A 124 -0.73 -40.73 -17.23
N LYS A 125 -1.77 -40.18 -17.88
CA LYS A 125 -1.64 -39.56 -19.21
C LYS A 125 -0.88 -38.24 -19.15
N PHE A 126 -0.98 -37.51 -18.04
CA PHE A 126 -0.45 -36.16 -17.91
C PHE A 126 0.50 -35.98 -16.72
N SER A 127 0.58 -36.92 -15.78
CA SER A 127 1.54 -36.85 -14.68
C SER A 127 2.41 -38.10 -14.55
N ARG A 128 3.61 -37.93 -13.98
CA ARG A 128 4.56 -39.02 -13.70
C ARG A 128 5.28 -38.77 -12.38
N ALA A 129 5.42 -39.79 -11.55
CA ALA A 129 6.26 -39.69 -10.34
C ALA A 129 7.74 -39.64 -10.76
N ALA A 130 8.39 -38.50 -10.51
CA ALA A 130 9.80 -38.29 -10.80
C ALA A 130 10.70 -38.91 -9.72
N ALA A 131 10.26 -38.87 -8.46
CA ALA A 131 10.96 -39.48 -7.34
C ALA A 131 9.99 -40.04 -6.30
N THR A 132 10.36 -41.16 -5.70
CA THR A 132 9.64 -41.81 -4.59
C THR A 132 10.60 -42.14 -3.46
N LYS A 133 10.08 -42.18 -2.24
CA LYS A 133 10.80 -42.63 -1.03
C LYS A 133 9.96 -43.68 -0.31
N THR A 134 10.58 -44.39 0.62
CA THR A 134 9.93 -45.42 1.43
C THR A 134 9.80 -44.91 2.86
N ASN A 135 8.60 -45.00 3.43
CA ASN A 135 8.36 -44.63 4.82
C ASN A 135 8.83 -45.74 5.78
N ASP A 136 8.86 -45.47 7.09
CA ASP A 136 9.30 -46.40 8.12
C ASP A 136 8.49 -47.72 8.14
N GLU A 137 7.23 -47.67 7.67
CA GLU A 137 6.33 -48.83 7.56
C GLU A 137 6.56 -49.67 6.27
N GLY A 138 7.46 -49.23 5.38
CA GLY A 138 7.78 -49.92 4.13
C GLY A 138 6.96 -49.47 2.91
N ASP A 139 6.04 -48.51 3.08
CA ASP A 139 5.21 -47.99 1.99
C ASP A 139 5.95 -46.94 1.15
N LEU A 140 5.79 -47.04 -0.17
CA LEU A 140 6.36 -46.11 -1.15
C LEU A 140 5.46 -44.88 -1.30
N TYR A 141 6.00 -43.69 -1.07
CA TYR A 141 5.31 -42.41 -1.24
C TYR A 141 6.01 -41.51 -2.27
N VAL A 142 5.25 -40.61 -2.91
CA VAL A 142 5.73 -39.71 -3.97
C VAL A 142 6.36 -38.46 -3.35
N THR A 143 7.60 -38.15 -3.73
CA THR A 143 8.32 -36.94 -3.27
C THR A 143 8.51 -35.90 -4.36
N SER A 144 8.43 -36.30 -5.63
CA SER A 144 8.50 -35.38 -6.76
C SER A 144 7.60 -35.87 -7.89
N LEU A 145 6.87 -34.96 -8.54
CA LEU A 145 5.94 -35.22 -9.62
C LEU A 145 6.23 -34.33 -10.82
N ASP A 146 6.34 -34.92 -12.00
CA ASP A 146 6.34 -34.19 -13.26
C ASP A 146 4.91 -34.07 -13.78
N LEU A 147 4.40 -32.85 -13.90
CA LEU A 147 3.06 -32.56 -14.38
C LEU A 147 3.11 -31.88 -15.75
N HIS A 148 2.52 -32.51 -16.76
CA HIS A 148 2.48 -32.01 -18.12
C HIS A 148 1.20 -31.23 -18.37
N VAL A 149 1.35 -29.94 -18.65
CA VAL A 149 0.25 -28.98 -18.82
C VAL A 149 0.45 -28.20 -20.11
N THR A 150 -0.63 -27.72 -20.73
CA THR A 150 -0.51 -26.81 -21.88
C THR A 150 -0.30 -25.36 -21.48
N GLU A 151 0.53 -24.67 -22.26
CA GLU A 151 0.81 -23.24 -22.07
C GLU A 151 -0.46 -22.40 -22.17
N GLU A 152 -1.38 -22.78 -23.07
CA GLU A 152 -2.69 -22.15 -23.21
C GLU A 152 -3.49 -22.21 -21.90
N TYR A 153 -3.53 -23.36 -21.24
CA TYR A 153 -4.27 -23.56 -20.00
C TYR A 153 -3.72 -22.69 -18.85
N ILE A 154 -2.39 -22.70 -18.67
CA ILE A 154 -1.70 -21.89 -17.66
C ILE A 154 -1.97 -20.40 -17.90
N ASN A 155 -1.81 -19.94 -19.13
CA ASN A 155 -1.99 -18.53 -19.47
C ASN A 155 -3.42 -18.06 -19.25
N ARG A 156 -4.42 -18.86 -19.64
CA ARG A 156 -5.84 -18.52 -19.43
C ARG A 156 -6.23 -18.54 -17.96
N THR A 157 -5.76 -19.53 -17.20
CA THR A 157 -6.02 -19.62 -15.76
C THR A 157 -5.39 -18.44 -15.03
N TYR A 158 -4.12 -18.13 -15.31
CA TYR A 158 -3.43 -16.95 -14.78
C TYR A 158 -4.19 -15.66 -15.09
N LYS A 159 -4.58 -15.44 -16.36
CA LYS A 159 -5.27 -14.23 -16.79
C LYS A 159 -6.64 -14.07 -16.13
N SER A 160 -7.32 -15.17 -15.80
CA SER A 160 -8.58 -15.11 -15.05
C SER A 160 -8.40 -14.65 -13.60
N CYS A 161 -7.19 -14.79 -13.03
CA CYS A 161 -6.87 -14.54 -11.63
C CYS A 161 -6.01 -13.28 -11.42
N SER A 162 -5.42 -12.72 -12.47
CA SER A 162 -4.34 -11.74 -12.34
C SER A 162 -4.73 -10.42 -11.69
N GLN A 163 -6.02 -10.06 -11.71
CA GLN A 163 -6.55 -8.81 -11.14
C GLN A 163 -7.42 -9.04 -9.91
N VAL A 164 -7.48 -10.26 -9.38
CA VAL A 164 -8.29 -10.53 -8.19
C VAL A 164 -7.71 -9.75 -7.02
N SER A 165 -8.52 -8.90 -6.40
CA SER A 165 -8.09 -8.05 -5.29
C SER A 165 -8.28 -8.73 -3.94
N VAL A 166 -7.42 -8.44 -2.97
CA VAL A 166 -7.56 -8.86 -1.57
C VAL A 166 -7.75 -7.60 -0.72
N PRO A 167 -9.01 -7.24 -0.38
CA PRO A 167 -9.28 -5.95 0.26
C PRO A 167 -8.63 -5.75 1.63
N GLN A 168 -8.38 -6.85 2.34
CA GLN A 168 -7.75 -6.83 3.68
C GLN A 168 -6.31 -6.30 3.61
N THR A 169 -5.61 -6.62 2.52
CA THR A 169 -4.23 -6.19 2.27
C THR A 169 -4.15 -4.97 1.36
N GLY A 170 -5.21 -4.69 0.60
CA GLY A 170 -5.21 -3.66 -0.44
C GLY A 170 -4.39 -4.02 -1.68
N GLN A 171 -3.96 -5.29 -1.79
CA GLN A 171 -3.11 -5.80 -2.87
C GLN A 171 -3.83 -6.83 -3.74
N LEU A 172 -3.17 -7.35 -4.78
CA LEU A 172 -3.70 -8.39 -5.64
C LEU A 172 -3.44 -9.77 -5.03
N ALA A 173 -4.30 -10.74 -5.34
CA ALA A 173 -4.17 -12.11 -4.87
C ALA A 173 -2.83 -12.75 -5.27
N LEU A 174 -2.33 -12.43 -6.46
CA LEU A 174 -1.04 -12.94 -6.94
C LEU A 174 0.16 -12.33 -6.20
N ASP A 175 0.01 -11.21 -5.49
CA ASP A 175 1.05 -10.72 -4.58
C ASP A 175 1.24 -11.71 -3.42
N LEU A 176 0.21 -12.47 -3.03
CA LEU A 176 0.30 -13.48 -1.97
C LEU A 176 0.61 -14.89 -2.51
N MET A 177 0.29 -15.14 -3.77
CA MET A 177 0.34 -16.48 -4.37
C MET A 177 1.49 -16.70 -5.35
N CYS A 178 2.40 -15.74 -5.55
CA CYS A 178 3.51 -15.85 -6.52
C CYS A 178 4.92 -15.80 -5.88
N GLY A 179 5.01 -16.08 -4.57
CA GLY A 179 6.26 -16.14 -3.83
C GLY A 179 6.98 -14.79 -3.81
N ALA A 180 8.29 -14.78 -4.07
CA ALA A 180 9.10 -13.57 -4.08
C ALA A 180 8.70 -12.54 -5.17
N TYR A 181 7.84 -12.91 -6.12
CA TYR A 181 7.45 -12.03 -7.22
C TYR A 181 6.11 -11.33 -6.93
N PRO A 182 6.07 -9.99 -6.90
CA PRO A 182 4.80 -9.27 -6.82
C PRO A 182 3.98 -9.51 -8.11
N ALA A 183 2.68 -9.28 -8.05
CA ALA A 183 1.74 -9.46 -9.16
C ALA A 183 2.18 -8.75 -10.45
N SER A 184 2.87 -7.61 -10.34
CA SER A 184 3.44 -6.87 -11.48
C SER A 184 4.58 -7.60 -12.21
N ARG A 185 5.34 -8.45 -11.51
CA ARG A 185 6.48 -9.24 -12.02
C ARG A 185 6.20 -10.75 -12.03
N CYS A 186 5.01 -11.14 -11.60
CA CYS A 186 4.51 -12.50 -11.67
C CYS A 186 4.20 -12.84 -13.12
N SER A 187 4.56 -14.05 -13.54
CA SER A 187 4.20 -14.59 -14.84
C SER A 187 3.42 -15.89 -14.62
N PRO A 188 2.64 -16.34 -15.61
CA PRO A 188 1.92 -17.61 -15.51
C PRO A 188 2.84 -18.77 -15.10
N THR A 189 4.06 -18.82 -15.65
CA THR A 189 5.05 -19.85 -15.29
C THR A 189 5.52 -19.72 -13.84
N LYS A 190 5.83 -18.50 -13.39
CA LYS A 190 6.30 -18.27 -12.01
C LYS A 190 5.24 -18.65 -10.97
N TRP A 191 3.99 -18.30 -11.24
CA TRP A 191 2.86 -18.64 -10.36
C TRP A 191 2.71 -20.16 -10.20
N PHE A 192 2.66 -20.89 -11.31
CA PHE A 192 2.55 -22.35 -11.26
C PHE A 192 3.79 -23.02 -10.65
N ASN A 193 5.00 -22.51 -10.93
CA ASN A 193 6.20 -23.00 -10.27
C ASN A 193 6.14 -22.83 -8.75
N TYR A 194 5.67 -21.69 -8.25
CA TYR A 194 5.49 -21.46 -6.81
C TYR A 194 4.43 -22.37 -6.19
N MET A 195 3.34 -22.67 -6.91
CA MET A 195 2.35 -23.66 -6.47
C MET A 195 2.87 -25.11 -6.45
N GLY A 196 4.03 -25.37 -7.07
CA GLY A 196 4.67 -26.68 -7.10
C GLY A 196 6.00 -26.76 -6.38
N ASP A 197 6.47 -25.67 -5.77
CA ASP A 197 7.77 -25.62 -5.11
C ASP A 197 7.67 -26.17 -3.67
N ALA A 198 8.37 -27.26 -3.39
CA ALA A 198 8.38 -27.90 -2.07
C ALA A 198 9.07 -27.06 -0.98
N ASN A 199 9.81 -26.01 -1.35
CA ASN A 199 10.40 -25.09 -0.38
C ASN A 199 9.35 -24.19 0.29
N ASN A 200 8.13 -24.14 -0.26
CA ASN A 200 7.03 -23.38 0.28
C ASN A 200 6.26 -24.18 1.35
N ILE A 201 5.92 -23.53 2.46
CA ILE A 201 5.12 -24.07 3.57
C ILE A 201 3.71 -24.55 3.19
N TYR A 202 3.23 -24.31 1.96
CA TYR A 202 1.92 -24.76 1.50
C TYR A 202 1.98 -26.02 0.63
N VAL A 203 3.15 -26.41 0.15
CA VAL A 203 3.30 -27.43 -0.89
C VAL A 203 3.87 -28.73 -0.26
N PRO A 204 3.15 -29.86 -0.34
CA PRO A 204 3.54 -31.09 0.37
C PRO A 204 4.73 -31.84 -0.25
N PHE A 205 4.98 -31.66 -1.54
CA PHE A 205 6.06 -32.30 -2.30
C PHE A 205 6.29 -31.57 -3.63
N GLN A 206 7.45 -31.77 -4.25
CA GLN A 206 7.83 -31.02 -5.45
C GLN A 206 6.95 -31.41 -6.64
N ILE A 207 6.32 -30.42 -7.30
CA ILE A 207 5.57 -30.58 -8.53
C ILE A 207 6.24 -29.71 -9.61
N THR A 208 6.86 -30.37 -10.60
CA THR A 208 7.49 -29.69 -11.72
C THR A 208 6.52 -29.57 -12.88
N TYR A 209 6.11 -28.33 -13.19
CA TYR A 209 5.19 -28.01 -14.27
C TYR A 209 5.92 -27.95 -15.63
N ILE A 210 5.71 -28.97 -16.46
CA ILE A 210 6.28 -29.07 -17.80
C ILE A 210 5.26 -28.54 -18.82
N GLN A 211 5.55 -27.39 -19.40
CA GLN A 211 4.64 -26.69 -20.32
C GLN A 211 4.81 -27.18 -21.77
N HIS A 212 3.69 -27.51 -22.42
CA HIS A 212 3.64 -27.91 -23.83
C HIS A 212 2.87 -26.87 -24.64
N SER A 213 3.40 -26.52 -25.81
CA SER A 213 2.76 -25.54 -26.71
C SER A 213 1.53 -26.10 -27.44
N THR A 214 1.42 -27.42 -27.57
CA THR A 214 0.32 -28.10 -28.28
C THR A 214 -0.27 -29.21 -27.43
N ASN A 215 -1.59 -29.45 -27.57
CA ASN A 215 -2.32 -30.57 -26.95
C ASN A 215 -1.95 -31.96 -27.54
N SER A 216 -0.85 -32.06 -28.28
CA SER A 216 -0.45 -33.27 -28.99
C SER A 216 0.20 -34.26 -28.03
N THR A 217 -0.23 -35.52 -28.06
CA THR A 217 0.45 -36.59 -27.33
C THR A 217 1.87 -36.77 -27.87
N LYS A 218 2.88 -36.51 -27.03
CA LYS A 218 4.30 -36.78 -27.32
C LYS A 218 4.83 -37.79 -26.32
N ASN A 219 5.52 -38.83 -26.79
CA ASN A 219 6.09 -39.90 -25.95
C ASN A 219 5.06 -40.59 -25.02
N GLY A 220 3.81 -40.73 -25.47
CA GLY A 220 2.73 -41.32 -24.68
C GLY A 220 2.19 -40.43 -23.57
N ILE A 221 2.61 -39.16 -23.50
CA ILE A 221 2.12 -38.17 -22.54
C ILE A 221 1.23 -37.17 -23.28
N THR A 222 0.00 -37.00 -22.79
CA THR A 222 -0.95 -36.01 -23.28
C THR A 222 -1.06 -34.92 -22.21
N PRO A 223 -0.64 -33.68 -22.47
CA PRO A 223 -0.71 -32.62 -21.47
C PRO A 223 -2.16 -32.29 -21.13
N ILE A 224 -2.42 -31.95 -19.87
CA ILE A 224 -3.76 -31.59 -19.42
C ILE A 224 -4.15 -30.19 -19.95
N ASN A 225 -5.40 -30.06 -20.41
CA ASN A 225 -5.99 -28.81 -20.88
C ASN A 225 -7.50 -28.80 -20.59
N PRO A 226 -7.92 -28.66 -19.32
CA PRO A 226 -9.33 -28.62 -18.97
C PRO A 226 -9.96 -27.28 -19.41
N LYS A 227 -11.29 -27.25 -19.51
CA LYS A 227 -12.02 -26.05 -19.90
C LYS A 227 -11.76 -24.92 -18.90
N THR A 228 -11.29 -23.76 -19.38
CA THR A 228 -11.14 -22.53 -18.60
C THR A 228 -12.28 -21.56 -18.87
N THR A 229 -12.84 -20.95 -17.83
CA THR A 229 -13.81 -19.86 -17.95
C THR A 229 -13.08 -18.51 -17.78
N PRO A 230 -13.17 -17.57 -18.74
CA PRO A 230 -12.55 -16.26 -18.60
C PRO A 230 -13.27 -15.42 -17.52
N CYS A 231 -12.59 -14.41 -16.96
CA CYS A 231 -13.14 -13.67 -15.82
C CYS A 231 -14.38 -12.82 -16.14
N ASN A 232 -14.59 -12.47 -17.42
CA ASN A 232 -15.76 -11.73 -17.90
C ASN A 232 -16.98 -12.60 -18.24
N GLU A 233 -16.87 -13.93 -18.12
CA GLU A 233 -17.96 -14.87 -18.38
C GLU A 233 -18.40 -15.53 -17.06
N SER A 234 -19.70 -15.82 -16.94
CA SER A 234 -20.24 -16.55 -15.79
C SER A 234 -19.91 -18.04 -15.88
N VAL A 235 -19.66 -18.67 -14.73
CA VAL A 235 -19.36 -20.12 -14.67
C VAL A 235 -20.62 -20.95 -14.85
N ASN A 236 -21.70 -20.55 -14.18
CA ASN A 236 -23.04 -21.14 -14.27
C ASN A 236 -24.10 -20.08 -13.87
N PHE A 237 -25.37 -20.46 -13.75
CA PHE A 237 -26.44 -19.53 -13.38
C PHE A 237 -26.30 -19.00 -11.94
N GLU A 238 -25.68 -19.77 -11.04
CA GLU A 238 -25.50 -19.41 -9.63
C GLU A 238 -24.23 -18.58 -9.39
N MET A 239 -23.20 -18.74 -10.23
CA MET A 239 -21.91 -18.07 -10.15
C MET A 239 -21.76 -17.07 -11.31
N PRO A 240 -22.03 -15.77 -11.08
CA PRO A 240 -21.91 -14.73 -12.09
C PRO A 240 -20.45 -14.48 -12.52
N ALA A 241 -20.28 -13.69 -13.57
CA ALA A 241 -18.97 -13.20 -14.00
C ALA A 241 -18.30 -12.35 -12.91
N CYS A 242 -16.97 -12.25 -12.95
CA CYS A 242 -16.21 -11.49 -11.96
C CYS A 242 -16.43 -9.98 -12.12
N SER A 243 -16.38 -9.27 -11.00
CA SER A 243 -16.54 -7.82 -10.95
C SER A 243 -15.39 -7.11 -11.68
N CYS A 244 -15.61 -5.87 -12.14
CA CYS A 244 -14.57 -5.06 -12.78
C CYS A 244 -13.35 -4.84 -11.86
N THR A 245 -13.56 -4.69 -10.54
CA THR A 245 -12.45 -4.53 -9.60
C THR A 245 -11.55 -5.76 -9.48
N ASP A 246 -12.06 -6.93 -9.85
CA ASP A 246 -11.34 -8.21 -9.80
C ASP A 246 -10.99 -8.74 -11.22
N CYS A 247 -11.38 -8.02 -12.27
CA CYS A 247 -11.21 -8.41 -13.68
C CYS A 247 -11.37 -7.20 -14.62
N ASP A 248 -10.25 -6.73 -15.17
CA ASP A 248 -10.23 -5.61 -16.13
C ASP A 248 -11.12 -5.85 -17.37
N LEU A 249 -11.26 -7.11 -17.80
CA LEU A 249 -12.08 -7.47 -18.96
C LEU A 249 -13.60 -7.28 -18.72
N SER A 250 -14.02 -7.18 -17.45
CA SER A 250 -15.41 -6.90 -17.08
C SER A 250 -15.69 -5.39 -16.99
N CYS A 251 -14.67 -4.53 -17.11
CA CYS A 251 -14.82 -3.10 -16.91
C CYS A 251 -15.45 -2.41 -18.12
N PRO A 252 -16.46 -1.54 -17.92
CA PRO A 252 -16.86 -0.60 -18.96
C PRO A 252 -15.71 0.40 -19.17
N GLN A 253 -15.52 0.84 -20.42
CA GLN A 253 -14.54 1.87 -20.72
C GLN A 253 -14.94 3.18 -20.04
N SER A 254 -14.05 3.76 -19.23
CA SER A 254 -14.34 5.00 -18.51
C SER A 254 -14.46 6.18 -19.50
N PRO A 255 -15.39 7.12 -19.27
CA PRO A 255 -15.33 8.42 -19.94
C PRO A 255 -14.06 9.15 -19.50
N ASP A 256 -13.46 9.93 -20.40
CA ASP A 256 -12.24 10.70 -20.12
C ASP A 256 -12.43 11.64 -18.91
N GLU A 257 -11.44 11.67 -18.01
CA GLU A 257 -11.49 12.51 -16.81
C GLU A 257 -11.54 14.00 -17.18
N ALA A 258 -12.53 14.71 -16.61
CA ALA A 258 -12.62 16.15 -16.76
C ALA A 258 -11.57 16.83 -15.87
N ILE A 259 -10.55 17.42 -16.50
CA ILE A 259 -9.53 18.27 -15.85
C ILE A 259 -10.24 19.32 -14.97
N PRO A 260 -9.77 19.59 -13.72
CA PRO A 260 -10.41 20.55 -12.83
C PRO A 260 -10.58 21.89 -13.54
N LYS A 261 -11.83 22.34 -13.63
CA LYS A 261 -12.15 23.59 -14.32
C LYS A 261 -11.51 24.75 -13.57
N PRO A 262 -10.81 25.67 -14.25
CA PRO A 262 -10.31 26.88 -13.61
C PRO A 262 -11.47 27.66 -13.00
N PHE A 263 -11.17 28.45 -11.97
CA PHE A 263 -12.18 29.27 -11.29
C PHE A 263 -12.71 30.33 -12.27
N ASN A 264 -13.91 30.09 -12.79
CA ASN A 264 -14.55 30.93 -13.79
C ASN A 264 -15.79 31.61 -13.20
N ILE A 265 -15.94 32.92 -13.45
CA ILE A 265 -17.15 33.68 -13.14
C ILE A 265 -17.89 33.93 -14.46
N ALA A 266 -19.11 33.43 -14.58
CA ALA A 266 -19.93 33.55 -15.80
C ALA A 266 -19.23 33.09 -17.11
N GLY A 267 -18.34 32.09 -17.02
CA GLY A 267 -17.62 31.53 -18.17
C GLY A 267 -16.32 32.25 -18.55
N PHE A 268 -15.98 33.35 -17.88
CA PHE A 268 -14.69 34.02 -18.00
C PHE A 268 -13.79 33.68 -16.80
N ASP A 269 -12.48 33.76 -17.00
CA ASP A 269 -11.51 33.65 -15.91
C ASP A 269 -11.82 34.69 -14.81
N ALA A 270 -11.91 34.23 -13.57
CA ALA A 270 -12.32 35.06 -12.45
C ALA A 270 -11.39 36.26 -12.22
N PHE A 271 -10.08 36.10 -12.43
CA PHE A 271 -9.13 37.21 -12.29
C PHE A 271 -9.43 38.32 -13.29
N THR A 272 -9.76 37.96 -14.53
CA THR A 272 -10.12 38.92 -15.57
C THR A 272 -11.38 39.72 -15.19
N VAL A 273 -12.41 39.05 -14.68
CA VAL A 273 -13.65 39.71 -14.25
C VAL A 273 -13.38 40.65 -13.08
N ILE A 274 -12.67 40.19 -12.05
CA ILE A 274 -12.35 40.98 -10.86
C ILE A 274 -11.55 42.23 -11.24
N MET A 275 -10.50 42.09 -12.07
CA MET A 275 -9.66 43.21 -12.48
C MET A 275 -10.44 44.22 -13.34
N THR A 276 -11.36 43.76 -14.17
CA THR A 276 -12.23 44.64 -14.97
C THR A 276 -13.18 45.44 -14.07
N VAL A 277 -13.77 44.82 -13.05
CA VAL A 277 -14.62 45.53 -12.08
C VAL A 277 -13.82 46.56 -11.30
N VAL A 278 -12.62 46.20 -10.81
CA VAL A 278 -11.75 47.14 -10.09
C VAL A 278 -11.36 48.32 -10.97
N PHE A 279 -10.98 48.06 -12.22
CA PHE A 279 -10.59 49.10 -13.18
C PHE A 279 -11.75 50.03 -13.55
N THR A 280 -12.94 49.48 -13.80
CA THR A 280 -14.13 50.28 -14.13
C THR A 280 -14.57 51.16 -12.98
N VAL A 281 -14.64 50.63 -11.76
CA VAL A 281 -14.98 51.42 -10.56
C VAL A 281 -13.93 52.52 -10.33
N GLY A 282 -12.63 52.16 -10.40
CA GLY A 282 -11.54 53.13 -10.27
C GLY A 282 -11.60 54.24 -11.33
N SER A 283 -11.88 53.89 -12.58
CA SER A 283 -12.01 54.85 -13.68
C SER A 283 -13.24 55.76 -13.51
N ILE A 284 -14.38 55.23 -13.04
CA ILE A 284 -15.57 56.03 -12.75
C ILE A 284 -15.29 57.03 -11.63
N VAL A 285 -14.63 56.60 -10.54
CA VAL A 285 -14.25 57.49 -9.44
C VAL A 285 -13.29 58.57 -9.93
N PHE A 286 -12.29 58.20 -10.74
CA PHE A 286 -11.34 59.15 -11.32
C PHE A 286 -12.03 60.15 -12.25
N LEU A 287 -12.89 59.67 -13.16
CA LEU A 287 -13.64 60.51 -14.09
C LEU A 287 -14.64 61.41 -13.36
N LEU A 288 -15.36 60.92 -12.34
CA LEU A 288 -16.21 61.74 -11.48
C LEU A 288 -15.40 62.81 -10.76
N GLY A 289 -14.23 62.47 -10.23
CA GLY A 289 -13.30 63.44 -9.66
C GLY A 289 -12.94 64.52 -10.67
N THR A 290 -12.40 64.15 -11.83
CA THR A 290 -12.00 65.11 -12.87
C THR A 290 -13.17 65.93 -13.43
N PHE A 291 -14.37 65.36 -13.56
CA PHE A 291 -15.57 66.06 -14.05
C PHE A 291 -16.11 67.03 -13.00
N LEU A 292 -16.12 66.65 -11.72
CA LEU A 292 -16.48 67.57 -10.63
C LEU A 292 -15.45 68.70 -10.52
N PHE A 293 -14.16 68.43 -10.68
CA PHE A 293 -13.11 69.45 -10.66
C PHE A 293 -13.09 70.36 -11.90
N THR A 294 -13.47 69.87 -13.09
CA THR A 294 -13.48 70.67 -14.33
C THR A 294 -14.78 71.43 -14.58
N LYS A 295 -15.94 70.92 -14.12
CA LYS A 295 -17.22 71.64 -14.21
C LYS A 295 -17.23 72.91 -13.34
N ASP A 296 -16.47 72.90 -12.26
CA ASP A 296 -16.15 74.08 -11.44
C ASP A 296 -15.12 75.03 -12.07
N PHE A 297 -14.58 74.72 -13.27
CA PHE A 297 -13.69 75.60 -14.04
C PHE A 297 -14.42 76.26 -15.22
N ILE A 298 -15.41 75.59 -15.84
CA ILE A 298 -16.15 76.13 -17.01
C ILE A 298 -17.27 77.10 -16.60
N ASN A 299 -17.82 77.00 -15.38
CA ASN A 299 -18.85 77.94 -14.90
C ASN A 299 -18.31 79.36 -14.57
N ASP A 300 -17.01 79.60 -14.69
CA ASP A 300 -16.37 80.90 -14.36
C ASP A 300 -16.16 81.81 -15.60
N GLU A 301 -16.47 81.35 -16.83
CA GLU A 301 -16.27 82.14 -18.07
C GLU A 301 -17.51 82.88 -18.59
N ASN A 302 -18.33 83.47 -17.71
CA ASN A 302 -19.28 84.52 -18.10
C ASN A 302 -18.83 85.88 -17.52
N PHE A 303 -17.67 86.37 -17.94
CA PHE A 303 -17.22 87.73 -17.64
C PHE A 303 -17.06 88.55 -18.93
N GLN A 304 -17.98 89.49 -19.15
CA GLN A 304 -17.94 90.44 -20.26
C GLN A 304 -16.82 91.47 -20.03
N ILE A 305 -15.98 91.68 -21.05
CA ILE A 305 -14.91 92.70 -21.06
C ILE A 305 -15.55 94.07 -21.33
N GLY A 306 -15.65 94.90 -20.30
CA GLY A 306 -15.89 96.33 -20.39
C GLY A 306 -14.63 97.10 -20.02
N ASN A 307 -14.13 97.94 -20.95
CA ASN A 307 -13.04 98.89 -20.72
C ASN A 307 -13.42 99.91 -19.64
N ASP A 308 -12.60 100.04 -18.58
CA ASP A 308 -11.93 101.30 -18.23
C ASP A 308 -11.12 101.22 -16.91
N GLY A 309 -9.97 101.90 -16.93
CA GLY A 309 -9.42 102.68 -15.81
C GLY A 309 -9.01 101.96 -14.52
N ALA A 310 -7.72 101.74 -14.35
CA ALA A 310 -7.10 101.24 -13.12
C ALA A 310 -7.31 102.17 -11.91
N THR A 311 -7.85 101.62 -10.83
CA THR A 311 -7.53 101.99 -9.44
C THR A 311 -7.27 100.73 -8.63
N ASP A 312 -6.09 100.71 -8.02
CA ASP A 312 -5.52 99.71 -7.14
C ASP A 312 -6.27 99.70 -5.80
N ASP A 313 -7.33 98.90 -5.69
CA ASP A 313 -7.78 98.24 -4.45
C ASP A 313 -8.93 97.26 -4.77
N SER A 314 -8.60 96.03 -5.16
CA SER A 314 -9.52 94.90 -5.03
C SER A 314 -8.75 93.59 -5.03
N MET A 315 -8.26 93.23 -3.85
CA MET A 315 -7.83 91.88 -3.53
C MET A 315 -8.96 90.91 -3.93
N TYR A 316 -8.70 90.12 -4.98
CA TYR A 316 -9.54 89.05 -5.52
C TYR A 316 -10.15 88.23 -4.38
N ARG A 317 -11.42 88.47 -4.04
CA ARG A 317 -12.17 87.60 -3.15
C ARG A 317 -12.80 86.51 -4.00
N GLN A 318 -12.00 85.53 -4.41
CA GLN A 318 -12.52 84.24 -4.85
C GLN A 318 -13.51 83.77 -3.77
N GLN A 319 -14.78 83.60 -4.12
CA GLN A 319 -15.73 82.98 -3.21
C GLN A 319 -15.23 81.54 -2.96
N PRO A 320 -14.95 81.15 -1.71
CA PRO A 320 -14.41 79.82 -1.46
C PRO A 320 -15.42 78.76 -1.91
N ARG A 321 -14.95 77.74 -2.63
CA ARG A 321 -15.75 76.62 -3.14
C ARG A 321 -16.52 75.94 -2.00
N TYR A 322 -17.63 75.25 -2.30
CA TYR A 322 -18.42 74.56 -1.26
C TYR A 322 -17.55 73.62 -0.41
N PHE A 323 -16.61 72.90 -1.04
CA PHE A 323 -15.63 72.06 -0.35
C PHE A 323 -14.57 72.83 0.44
N GLU A 324 -14.15 74.01 -0.03
CA GLU A 324 -13.23 74.89 0.71
C GLU A 324 -13.93 75.54 1.91
N LYS A 325 -15.22 75.89 1.79
CA LYS A 325 -16.07 76.36 2.89
C LYS A 325 -16.34 75.25 3.90
N LEU A 326 -16.61 74.04 3.43
CA LEU A 326 -16.79 72.87 4.29
C LEU A 326 -15.47 72.53 5.00
N GLY A 327 -14.36 72.52 4.26
CA GLY A 327 -13.00 72.31 4.75
C GLY A 327 -12.60 73.33 5.80
N ALA A 328 -12.73 74.63 5.50
CA ALA A 328 -12.44 75.70 6.44
C ALA A 328 -13.36 75.67 7.67
N ARG A 329 -14.63 75.29 7.51
CA ARG A 329 -15.56 75.14 8.64
C ARG A 329 -15.21 73.94 9.51
N THR A 330 -14.79 72.82 8.91
CA THR A 330 -14.30 71.65 9.66
C THR A 330 -12.97 71.94 10.32
N GLU A 331 -12.08 72.67 9.66
CA GLU A 331 -10.77 73.07 10.20
C GLU A 331 -10.95 73.99 11.39
N TYR A 332 -11.74 75.05 11.25
CA TYR A 332 -12.07 75.95 12.35
C TYR A 332 -12.79 75.23 13.51
N PHE A 333 -13.68 74.29 13.20
CA PHE A 333 -14.37 73.48 14.21
C PHE A 333 -13.41 72.57 14.97
N LEU A 334 -12.52 71.86 14.28
CA LEU A 334 -11.50 71.00 14.87
C LEU A 334 -10.50 71.83 15.67
N GLU A 335 -10.03 72.96 15.13
CA GLU A 335 -9.13 73.89 15.80
C GLU A 335 -9.75 74.37 17.12
N ASN A 336 -11.00 74.82 17.12
CA ASN A 336 -11.65 75.30 18.33
C ASN A 336 -11.84 74.17 19.36
N ILE A 337 -12.23 72.97 18.92
CA ILE A 337 -12.38 71.80 19.81
C ILE A 337 -11.03 71.38 20.41
N PHE A 338 -10.00 71.21 19.59
CA PHE A 338 -8.69 70.79 20.07
C PHE A 338 -8.01 71.86 20.90
N THR A 339 -8.21 73.15 20.59
CA THR A 339 -7.75 74.25 21.43
C THR A 339 -8.45 74.25 22.78
N ARG A 340 -9.78 74.00 22.81
CA ARG A 340 -10.55 73.91 24.05
C ARG A 340 -10.20 72.67 24.89
N LEU A 341 -9.96 71.52 24.26
CA LEU A 341 -9.50 70.30 24.93
C LEU A 341 -8.06 70.45 25.43
N GLY A 342 -7.17 71.01 24.61
CA GLY A 342 -5.78 71.25 24.95
C GLY A 342 -5.63 72.25 26.09
N THR A 343 -6.39 73.35 26.08
CA THR A 343 -6.44 74.30 27.20
C THR A 343 -7.01 73.66 28.47
N PHE A 344 -8.05 72.81 28.36
CA PHE A 344 -8.55 72.03 29.50
C PHE A 344 -7.47 71.09 30.07
N PHE A 345 -6.74 70.38 29.21
CA PHE A 345 -5.67 69.48 29.64
C PHE A 345 -4.48 70.21 30.28
N ALA A 346 -4.11 71.37 29.73
CA ALA A 346 -3.02 72.21 30.22
C ALA A 346 -3.38 72.93 31.54
N THR A 347 -4.65 73.25 31.76
CA THR A 347 -5.12 73.91 32.99
C THR A 347 -5.18 72.95 34.19
N TYR A 348 -5.43 71.66 33.96
CA TYR A 348 -5.56 70.63 35.01
C TYR A 348 -4.62 69.43 34.79
N PRO A 349 -3.29 69.62 34.75
CA PRO A 349 -2.33 68.57 34.36
C PRO A 349 -2.31 67.36 35.29
N TRP A 350 -2.48 67.57 36.60
CA TRP A 350 -2.49 66.45 37.58
C TRP A 350 -3.76 65.59 37.48
N LEU A 351 -4.92 66.22 37.26
CA LEU A 351 -6.19 65.51 37.11
C LEU A 351 -6.20 64.68 35.81
N THR A 352 -5.61 65.21 34.74
CA THR A 352 -5.58 64.57 33.43
C THR A 352 -4.57 63.44 33.37
N LEU A 353 -3.40 63.60 33.99
CA LEU A 353 -2.43 62.52 34.17
C LEU A 353 -3.01 61.40 35.05
N PHE A 354 -3.66 61.74 36.16
CA PHE A 354 -4.28 60.73 37.03
C PHE A 354 -5.44 60.01 36.35
N GLY A 355 -6.31 60.75 35.66
CA GLY A 355 -7.42 60.18 34.88
C GLY A 355 -6.93 59.28 33.75
N GLY A 356 -5.91 59.72 33.01
CA GLY A 356 -5.28 58.93 31.95
C GLY A 356 -4.58 57.67 32.48
N ALA A 357 -3.79 57.79 33.55
CA ALA A 357 -3.13 56.65 34.19
C ALA A 357 -4.14 55.65 34.76
N SER A 358 -5.23 56.14 35.38
CA SER A 358 -6.31 55.29 35.88
C SER A 358 -7.01 54.55 34.74
N LEU A 359 -7.28 55.23 33.61
CA LEU A 359 -7.88 54.63 32.43
C LEU A 359 -6.98 53.55 31.81
N VAL A 360 -5.69 53.84 31.65
CA VAL A 360 -4.69 52.88 31.13
C VAL A 360 -4.58 51.66 32.05
N THR A 361 -4.56 51.87 33.37
CA THR A 361 -4.47 50.76 34.34
C THR A 361 -5.73 49.91 34.32
N LEU A 362 -6.92 50.53 34.26
CA LEU A 362 -8.20 49.83 34.22
C LEU A 362 -8.37 49.02 32.94
N LEU A 363 -8.00 49.58 31.78
CA LEU A 363 -8.00 48.86 30.50
C LEU A 363 -6.90 47.80 30.43
N GLY A 364 -5.72 48.07 31.02
CA GLY A 364 -4.57 47.17 31.07
C GLY A 364 -4.77 45.95 31.97
N TYR A 365 -5.63 46.04 33.00
CA TYR A 365 -5.94 44.93 33.90
C TYR A 365 -6.47 43.69 33.15
N GLY A 366 -7.09 43.87 31.98
CA GLY A 366 -7.56 42.77 31.13
C GLY A 366 -6.47 41.80 30.67
N ILE A 367 -5.19 42.19 30.71
CA ILE A 367 -4.08 41.33 30.28
C ILE A 367 -3.94 40.06 31.12
N VAL A 368 -4.41 40.08 32.37
CA VAL A 368 -4.37 38.92 33.29
C VAL A 368 -5.27 37.77 32.81
N TYR A 369 -6.29 38.07 32.00
CA TYR A 369 -7.25 37.10 31.48
C TYR A 369 -6.98 36.71 30.02
N VAL A 370 -5.84 37.11 29.46
CA VAL A 370 -5.48 36.75 28.08
C VAL A 370 -5.11 35.27 28.04
N GLU A 371 -5.92 34.50 27.32
CA GLU A 371 -5.64 33.11 26.97
C GLU A 371 -5.08 33.06 25.55
N ILE A 372 -3.90 32.46 25.37
CA ILE A 372 -3.23 32.32 24.08
C ILE A 372 -3.46 30.91 23.55
N THR A 373 -4.17 30.79 22.43
CA THR A 373 -4.34 29.53 21.72
C THR A 373 -3.09 29.22 20.89
N THR A 374 -2.43 28.09 21.20
CA THR A 374 -1.21 27.65 20.50
C THR A 374 -1.44 26.50 19.53
N ASP A 375 -2.60 25.84 19.59
CA ASP A 375 -2.92 24.71 18.71
C ASP A 375 -3.13 25.22 17.27
N PRO A 376 -2.30 24.79 16.30
CA PRO A 376 -2.41 25.24 14.92
C PRO A 376 -3.76 24.86 14.32
N VAL A 377 -4.34 23.72 14.71
CA VAL A 377 -5.61 23.31 14.14
C VAL A 377 -6.69 24.31 14.56
N GLN A 378 -6.74 24.72 15.83
CA GLN A 378 -7.69 25.74 16.31
C GLN A 378 -7.49 27.10 15.65
N LEU A 379 -6.25 27.46 15.29
CA LEU A 379 -5.94 28.72 14.61
C LEU A 379 -6.36 28.72 13.13
N TRP A 380 -6.22 27.60 12.43
CA TRP A 380 -6.39 27.53 10.96
C TRP A 380 -7.74 27.00 10.49
N ALA A 381 -8.51 26.35 11.36
CA ALA A 381 -9.81 25.79 10.99
C ALA A 381 -10.93 26.29 11.92
N ALA A 382 -11.94 26.94 11.33
CA ALA A 382 -13.11 27.39 12.08
C ALA A 382 -13.82 26.19 12.75
N PRO A 383 -14.36 26.36 13.97
CA PRO A 383 -15.02 25.26 14.70
C PRO A 383 -16.27 24.74 13.99
N SER A 384 -16.98 25.59 13.24
CA SER A 384 -18.16 25.22 12.45
C SER A 384 -17.84 24.79 11.01
N SER A 385 -16.56 24.67 10.65
CA SER A 385 -16.18 24.21 9.31
C SER A 385 -16.53 22.74 9.13
N LYS A 386 -16.94 22.35 7.90
CA LYS A 386 -17.28 20.96 7.57
C LYS A 386 -16.13 19.99 7.93
N SER A 387 -14.89 20.34 7.57
CA SER A 387 -13.71 19.54 7.88
C SER A 387 -13.48 19.35 9.38
N ARG A 388 -13.84 20.32 10.23
CA ARG A 388 -13.76 20.18 11.68
C ARG A 388 -14.80 19.17 12.18
N ILE A 389 -16.05 19.32 11.74
CA ILE A 389 -17.16 18.44 12.15
C ILE A 389 -16.89 16.99 11.72
N GLU A 390 -16.38 16.79 10.51
CA GLU A 390 -16.01 15.45 10.01
C GLU A 390 -14.87 14.84 10.83
N ARG A 391 -13.86 15.63 11.19
CA ARG A 391 -12.78 15.18 12.07
C ARG A 391 -13.30 14.83 13.47
N GLU A 392 -14.11 15.69 14.09
CA GLU A 392 -14.67 15.43 15.42
C GLU A 392 -15.55 14.17 15.42
N TYR A 393 -16.31 13.95 14.35
CA TYR A 393 -17.07 12.73 14.14
C TYR A 393 -16.13 11.50 14.08
N PHE A 394 -15.07 11.57 13.27
CA PHE A 394 -14.08 10.50 13.16
C PHE A 394 -13.41 10.19 14.50
N ASP A 395 -12.86 11.21 15.17
CA ASP A 395 -12.15 11.09 16.44
C ASP A 395 -13.07 10.48 17.54
N SER A 396 -14.38 10.75 17.49
CA SER A 396 -15.37 10.19 18.43
C SER A 396 -15.75 8.73 18.17
N LYS A 397 -15.52 8.22 16.96
CA LYS A 397 -15.95 6.87 16.53
C LYS A 397 -14.80 5.89 16.40
N PHE A 398 -13.62 6.38 15.98
CA PHE A 398 -12.47 5.57 15.62
C PHE A 398 -11.22 5.91 16.43
N GLU A 399 -11.37 6.74 17.47
CA GLU A 399 -10.27 7.37 18.20
C GLU A 399 -9.49 8.38 17.34
N PRO A 400 -8.71 9.27 17.97
CA PRO A 400 -7.89 10.21 17.23
C PRO A 400 -6.82 9.51 16.40
N PHE A 401 -6.51 10.07 15.24
CA PHE A 401 -5.45 9.55 14.39
C PHE A 401 -4.11 9.46 15.12
N PHE A 402 -3.35 8.39 14.87
CA PHE A 402 -2.03 8.17 15.46
C PHE A 402 -1.03 9.26 15.07
N ARG A 403 -0.03 9.46 15.92
CA ARG A 403 1.08 10.37 15.67
C ARG A 403 2.24 9.59 15.08
N MET A 404 2.85 10.13 14.02
CA MET A 404 4.03 9.53 13.38
C MET A 404 5.26 10.38 13.67
N GLU A 405 6.32 9.73 14.15
CA GLU A 405 7.66 10.29 14.27
C GLU A 405 8.58 9.58 13.28
N GLN A 406 9.14 10.33 12.33
CA GLN A 406 9.95 9.77 11.25
C GLN A 406 11.40 10.20 11.35
N VAL A 407 12.32 9.25 11.15
CA VAL A 407 13.76 9.49 11.00
C VAL A 407 14.16 9.08 9.60
N ILE A 408 14.61 10.02 8.78
CA ILE A 408 15.05 9.77 7.41
C ILE A 408 16.57 9.77 7.42
N ILE A 409 17.20 8.64 7.08
CA ILE A 409 18.65 8.44 7.11
C ILE A 409 19.11 8.22 5.68
N LYS A 410 19.97 9.11 5.18
CA LYS A 410 20.51 9.09 3.82
C LYS A 410 22.00 8.76 3.85
N ALA A 411 22.39 7.84 2.97
CA ALA A 411 23.80 7.59 2.68
C ALA A 411 24.37 8.69 1.77
N VAL A 412 25.57 9.18 2.08
CA VAL A 412 26.27 10.22 1.33
C VAL A 412 27.64 9.70 0.93
N ASP A 413 28.02 9.89 -0.34
CA ASP A 413 29.33 9.53 -0.88
C ASP A 413 29.73 8.05 -0.71
N LEU A 414 28.74 7.15 -0.66
CA LEU A 414 28.94 5.70 -0.64
C LEU A 414 28.61 5.07 -2.01
N PRO A 415 29.42 4.11 -2.49
CA PRO A 415 29.19 3.45 -3.78
C PRO A 415 28.03 2.46 -3.71
N TYR A 416 27.45 2.17 -4.88
CA TYR A 416 26.49 1.07 -5.04
C TYR A 416 27.16 -0.29 -4.85
N ILE A 417 26.40 -1.24 -4.30
CA ILE A 417 26.83 -2.62 -4.08
C ILE A 417 26.33 -3.46 -5.27
N VAL A 418 27.19 -4.29 -5.85
CA VAL A 418 26.81 -5.20 -6.93
C VAL A 418 26.81 -6.62 -6.37
N HIS A 419 25.65 -7.26 -6.35
CA HIS A 419 25.47 -8.64 -5.90
C HIS A 419 25.19 -9.54 -7.09
N ASN A 420 25.96 -10.63 -7.22
CA ASN A 420 25.83 -11.55 -8.35
C ASN A 420 24.91 -12.72 -7.96
N THR A 421 23.71 -12.75 -8.54
CA THR A 421 22.77 -13.86 -8.34
C THR A 421 22.69 -14.75 -9.57
N SER A 422 22.05 -15.91 -9.44
CA SER A 422 21.74 -16.82 -10.55
C SER A 422 20.95 -16.16 -11.68
N ASN A 423 20.17 -15.11 -11.35
CA ASN A 423 19.36 -14.32 -12.29
C ASN A 423 20.12 -13.12 -12.90
N GLY A 424 21.38 -12.90 -12.51
CA GLY A 424 22.26 -11.83 -12.99
C GLY A 424 22.69 -10.83 -11.90
N PRO A 425 23.58 -9.89 -12.23
CA PRO A 425 24.06 -8.91 -11.26
C PRO A 425 22.99 -7.87 -10.91
N ILE A 426 22.62 -7.80 -9.63
CA ILE A 426 21.69 -6.80 -9.07
C ILE A 426 22.49 -5.66 -8.45
N LYS A 427 22.05 -4.42 -8.66
CA LYS A 427 22.69 -3.22 -8.10
C LYS A 427 21.88 -2.70 -6.93
N PHE A 428 22.45 -2.78 -5.74
CA PHE A 428 21.89 -2.26 -4.50
C PHE A 428 22.41 -0.87 -4.18
N GLY A 429 21.53 -0.04 -3.64
CA GLY A 429 21.88 1.26 -3.09
C GLY A 429 22.85 1.16 -1.90
N PRO A 430 23.57 2.25 -1.59
CA PRO A 430 24.60 2.27 -0.55
C PRO A 430 24.06 2.03 0.87
N ILE A 431 22.76 2.25 1.10
CA ILE A 431 22.10 2.03 2.38
C ILE A 431 22.00 0.55 2.78
N PHE A 432 22.14 -0.37 1.82
CA PHE A 432 22.09 -1.80 2.08
C PHE A 432 23.45 -2.39 2.48
N ALA A 433 24.46 -1.53 2.69
CA ALA A 433 25.73 -1.94 3.26
C ALA A 433 25.52 -2.50 4.68
N LYS A 434 26.12 -3.65 4.98
CA LYS A 434 26.01 -4.34 6.26
C LYS A 434 26.31 -3.43 7.46
N ASP A 435 27.41 -2.69 7.42
CA ASP A 435 27.81 -1.76 8.48
C ASP A 435 26.80 -0.62 8.68
N PHE A 436 26.16 -0.17 7.60
CA PHE A 436 25.16 0.89 7.66
C PHE A 436 23.87 0.39 8.29
N LEU A 437 23.38 -0.77 7.82
CA LEU A 437 22.19 -1.41 8.40
C LEU A 437 22.38 -1.66 9.90
N ALA A 438 23.50 -2.27 10.31
CA ALA A 438 23.77 -2.59 11.71
C ALA A 438 23.72 -1.36 12.62
N ARG A 439 24.28 -0.23 12.17
CA ARG A 439 24.21 1.05 12.91
C ARG A 439 22.80 1.62 12.98
N VAL A 440 22.02 1.44 11.92
CA VAL A 440 20.62 1.88 11.91
C VAL A 440 19.79 1.08 12.90
N LEU A 441 20.05 -0.22 13.08
CA LEU A 441 19.39 -1.02 14.11
C LEU A 441 19.81 -0.61 15.51
N ASP A 442 21.09 -0.36 15.75
CA ASP A 442 21.57 0.17 17.03
C ASP A 442 20.85 1.49 17.39
N LEU A 443 20.72 2.41 16.41
CA LEU A 443 19.94 3.63 16.59
C LEU A 443 18.47 3.31 16.90
N GLN A 444 17.83 2.41 16.16
CA GLN A 444 16.43 2.01 16.40
C GLN A 444 16.24 1.44 17.81
N GLN A 445 17.13 0.55 18.27
CA GLN A 445 17.07 -0.05 19.60
C GLN A 445 17.31 0.98 20.72
N GLN A 446 18.23 1.93 20.51
CA GLN A 446 18.42 3.05 21.44
C GLN A 446 17.15 3.90 21.55
N ILE A 447 16.47 4.13 20.42
CA ILE A 447 15.19 4.86 20.36
C ILE A 447 14.08 4.10 21.11
N GLN A 448 13.96 2.80 20.87
CA GLN A 448 12.97 1.96 21.54
C GLN A 448 13.13 1.97 23.08
N ASN A 449 14.38 2.07 23.56
CA ASN A 449 14.73 2.09 24.98
C ASN A 449 14.75 3.50 25.61
N ILE A 450 14.24 4.52 24.92
CA ILE A 450 14.17 5.88 25.49
C ILE A 450 13.21 5.92 26.66
N GLU A 451 13.73 6.29 27.82
CA GLU A 451 12.95 6.62 29.01
C GLU A 451 12.73 8.14 29.11
N ALA A 452 11.47 8.57 29.25
CA ALA A 452 11.10 9.94 29.57
C ALA A 452 10.15 9.94 30.79
N ASN A 453 10.60 10.53 31.90
CA ASN A 453 9.81 10.67 33.14
C ASN A 453 9.15 9.35 33.61
N GLY A 454 9.88 8.23 33.57
CA GLY A 454 9.35 6.92 33.98
C GLY A 454 8.39 6.26 32.99
N THR A 455 8.30 6.77 31.75
CA THR A 455 7.59 6.12 30.65
C THR A 455 8.54 5.73 29.53
N PHE A 456 8.29 4.58 28.95
CA PHE A 456 9.01 4.04 27.79
C PHE A 456 8.13 4.09 26.54
N LEU A 457 8.74 3.88 25.37
CA LEU A 457 8.03 3.86 24.10
C LEU A 457 6.88 2.84 24.09
N HIS A 458 7.08 1.66 24.68
CA HIS A 458 6.06 0.60 24.72
C HIS A 458 4.79 0.96 25.50
N ASN A 459 4.81 2.03 26.33
CA ASN A 459 3.63 2.51 27.04
C ASN A 459 2.75 3.44 26.18
N ILE A 460 3.28 3.97 25.08
CA ILE A 460 2.62 5.00 24.25
C ILE A 460 2.48 4.59 22.78
N CYS A 461 3.21 3.57 22.34
CA CYS A 461 3.21 3.13 20.95
C CYS A 461 1.85 2.56 20.53
N TYR A 462 1.59 2.59 19.23
CA TYR A 462 0.43 1.91 18.65
C TYR A 462 0.74 0.42 18.44
N ALA A 463 -0.13 -0.47 18.92
CA ALA A 463 0.04 -1.93 18.84
C ALA A 463 -1.28 -2.60 18.39
N PRO A 464 -1.46 -2.93 17.09
CA PRO A 464 -2.74 -3.32 16.53
C PRO A 464 -3.22 -4.74 16.92
N LEU A 465 -2.29 -5.64 17.30
CA LEU A 465 -2.60 -7.03 17.68
C LEU A 465 -2.74 -7.23 19.19
N LYS A 466 -2.62 -6.15 19.98
CA LYS A 466 -2.74 -6.20 21.43
C LYS A 466 -3.97 -5.42 21.88
N ASP A 467 -4.63 -5.96 22.89
CA ASP A 467 -5.74 -5.32 23.55
C ASP A 467 -5.22 -4.46 24.73
N ASP A 468 -5.96 -3.42 25.10
CA ASP A 468 -5.55 -2.42 26.11
C ASP A 468 -5.25 -3.02 27.48
N ASN A 469 -5.81 -4.21 27.77
CA ASN A 469 -5.63 -4.92 29.03
C ASN A 469 -4.39 -5.82 29.07
N THR A 470 -3.65 -5.93 27.96
CA THR A 470 -2.46 -6.78 27.87
C THR A 470 -1.19 -5.94 27.97
N MET A 471 -0.18 -6.47 28.67
CA MET A 471 1.10 -5.78 28.80
C MET A 471 1.80 -5.73 27.43
N VAL A 472 1.89 -4.52 26.86
CA VAL A 472 2.53 -4.26 25.57
C VAL A 472 4.05 -4.30 25.74
N LYS A 473 4.72 -5.12 24.93
CA LYS A 473 6.18 -5.15 24.82
C LYS A 473 6.65 -4.22 23.71
N ALA A 474 7.93 -3.83 23.72
CA ALA A 474 8.51 -3.01 22.66
C ALA A 474 8.40 -3.65 21.26
N SER A 475 8.45 -5.00 21.18
CA SER A 475 8.30 -5.75 19.91
C SER A 475 6.89 -5.71 19.32
N ASP A 476 5.87 -5.42 20.15
CA ASP A 476 4.47 -5.34 19.73
C ASP A 476 4.13 -3.97 19.12
N CYS A 477 5.02 -2.98 19.30
CA CYS A 477 4.85 -1.64 18.77
C CYS A 477 5.03 -1.60 17.24
N VAL A 478 4.21 -0.82 16.55
CA VAL A 478 4.38 -0.61 15.11
C VAL A 478 5.57 0.31 14.85
N ILE A 479 6.65 -0.31 14.38
CA ILE A 479 7.86 0.34 13.89
C ILE A 479 8.03 -0.07 12.44
N GLN A 480 7.88 0.90 11.54
CA GLN A 480 7.99 0.65 10.10
C GLN A 480 9.41 1.02 9.68
N SER A 481 10.23 -0.01 9.51
CA SER A 481 11.61 0.08 9.06
C SER A 481 11.98 -1.18 8.27
N ILE A 482 13.07 -1.11 7.49
CA ILE A 482 13.60 -2.27 6.76
C ILE A 482 13.99 -3.42 7.69
N TRP A 483 14.31 -3.11 8.95
CA TRP A 483 14.67 -4.08 9.97
C TRP A 483 13.51 -4.97 10.42
N GLY A 484 12.28 -4.55 10.14
CA GLY A 484 11.10 -5.40 10.31
C GLY A 484 11.21 -6.71 9.53
N TYR A 485 11.82 -6.75 8.35
CA TYR A 485 11.98 -7.98 7.56
C TYR A 485 12.82 -9.05 8.28
N PHE A 486 13.80 -8.62 9.08
CA PHE A 486 14.67 -9.49 9.86
C PHE A 486 14.24 -9.61 11.33
N GLN A 487 13.02 -9.19 11.67
CA GLN A 487 12.49 -9.20 13.03
C GLN A 487 13.41 -8.51 14.05
N ASP A 488 14.08 -7.42 13.64
CA ASP A 488 15.06 -6.66 14.43
C ASP A 488 16.27 -7.49 14.94
N ASP A 489 16.60 -8.61 14.30
CA ASP A 489 17.74 -9.46 14.64
C ASP A 489 18.96 -9.17 13.74
N VAL A 490 20.05 -8.69 14.35
CA VAL A 490 21.32 -8.39 13.68
C VAL A 490 21.97 -9.65 13.12
N SER A 491 21.81 -10.81 13.79
CA SER A 491 22.51 -12.04 13.44
C SER A 491 22.15 -12.56 12.05
N ARG A 492 20.95 -12.23 11.56
CA ARG A 492 20.49 -12.57 10.21
C ARG A 492 21.30 -11.90 9.09
N LEU A 493 22.07 -10.85 9.40
CA LEU A 493 23.02 -10.25 8.44
C LEU A 493 24.30 -11.09 8.25
N ASP A 494 24.59 -12.01 9.16
CA ASP A 494 25.73 -12.94 9.09
C ASP A 494 25.39 -14.26 8.39
N ASP A 495 24.10 -14.49 8.09
CA ASP A 495 23.64 -15.68 7.37
C ASP A 495 24.19 -15.68 5.94
N ASN A 496 24.85 -16.78 5.59
CA ASN A 496 25.38 -17.03 4.25
C ASN A 496 25.17 -18.50 3.93
N ASP A 497 24.46 -18.76 2.84
CA ASP A 497 24.24 -20.09 2.29
C ASP A 497 24.80 -20.17 0.87
N GLU A 498 25.09 -21.37 0.38
CA GLU A 498 25.49 -21.57 -1.02
C GLU A 498 24.37 -22.29 -1.76
N ASP A 499 23.79 -21.64 -2.76
CA ASP A 499 22.86 -22.27 -3.70
C ASP A 499 23.42 -22.25 -5.12
N ASN A 500 23.52 -23.43 -5.74
CA ASN A 500 23.96 -23.61 -7.13
C ASN A 500 25.32 -22.94 -7.48
N GLY A 501 26.23 -22.81 -6.51
CA GLY A 501 27.54 -22.16 -6.67
C GLY A 501 27.53 -20.63 -6.58
N PHE A 502 26.41 -20.04 -6.17
CA PHE A 502 26.27 -18.62 -5.80
C PHE A 502 26.06 -18.49 -4.29
N ASN A 503 26.66 -17.46 -3.69
CA ASN A 503 26.51 -17.18 -2.26
C ASN A 503 25.19 -16.43 -2.04
N VAL A 504 24.21 -17.10 -1.43
CA VAL A 504 22.96 -16.52 -0.95
C VAL A 504 23.27 -15.77 0.34
N THR A 505 23.02 -14.47 0.33
CA THR A 505 23.35 -13.56 1.44
C THR A 505 22.09 -12.84 1.93
N TYR A 506 22.23 -12.04 2.98
CA TYR A 506 21.18 -11.14 3.46
C TYR A 506 20.59 -10.23 2.36
N LEU A 507 21.32 -9.94 1.27
CA LEU A 507 20.82 -9.12 0.15
C LEU A 507 19.76 -9.84 -0.69
N ASP A 508 19.83 -11.16 -0.78
CA ASP A 508 18.84 -11.97 -1.51
C ASP A 508 17.53 -12.04 -0.74
N GLU A 509 17.59 -12.35 0.55
CA GLU A 509 16.42 -12.31 1.43
C GLU A 509 15.79 -10.92 1.43
N LEU A 510 16.61 -9.87 1.55
CA LEU A 510 16.12 -8.49 1.49
C LEU A 510 15.45 -8.18 0.14
N TYR A 511 15.99 -8.67 -0.98
CA TYR A 511 15.38 -8.48 -2.31
C TYR A 511 14.01 -9.16 -2.39
N ASP A 512 13.88 -10.36 -1.84
CA ASP A 512 12.64 -11.12 -1.81
C ASP A 512 11.60 -10.44 -0.90
N CYS A 513 11.99 -9.98 0.29
CA CYS A 513 11.10 -9.25 1.20
C CYS A 513 10.67 -7.87 0.65
N ILE A 514 11.58 -7.14 -0.01
CA ILE A 514 11.25 -5.87 -0.67
C ILE A 514 10.29 -6.10 -1.84
N SER A 515 10.46 -7.21 -2.56
CA SER A 515 9.60 -7.57 -3.68
C SER A 515 8.23 -8.05 -3.21
N ASN A 516 8.17 -8.79 -2.10
CA ASN A 516 6.95 -9.24 -1.45
C ASN A 516 7.02 -9.14 0.09
N PRO A 517 6.49 -8.05 0.67
CA PRO A 517 6.51 -7.82 2.13
C PRO A 517 5.72 -8.83 2.97
N TYR A 518 4.85 -9.64 2.37
CA TYR A 518 4.06 -10.63 3.10
C TYR A 518 4.85 -11.89 3.45
N LEU A 519 5.98 -12.13 2.77
CA LEU A 519 6.90 -13.20 3.13
C LEU A 519 7.63 -12.90 4.45
N CYS A 520 7.85 -11.61 4.75
CA CYS A 520 8.71 -11.16 5.85
C CYS A 520 7.95 -10.17 6.75
N LEU A 521 7.10 -10.71 7.61
CA LEU A 521 6.35 -9.91 8.58
C LEU A 521 7.28 -9.34 9.66
N ALA A 522 7.02 -8.10 10.05
CA ALA A 522 7.68 -7.46 11.18
C ALA A 522 7.27 -8.08 12.51
N SER A 523 8.00 -7.76 13.58
CA SER A 523 7.76 -8.28 14.94
C SER A 523 6.34 -8.04 15.45
N TYR A 524 5.69 -6.94 15.02
CA TYR A 524 4.31 -6.60 15.38
C TYR A 524 3.25 -7.39 14.58
N GLY A 525 3.67 -8.27 13.65
CA GLY A 525 2.79 -9.16 12.89
C GLY A 525 2.16 -8.57 11.64
N GLY A 526 2.66 -7.44 11.14
CA GLY A 526 2.21 -6.85 9.87
C GLY A 526 3.35 -6.66 8.86
N PRO A 527 3.02 -6.50 7.57
CA PRO A 527 4.00 -6.26 6.52
C PRO A 527 4.54 -4.81 6.60
N VAL A 528 5.78 -4.62 6.16
CA VAL A 528 6.37 -3.29 5.98
C VAL A 528 6.46 -2.99 4.49
N ASP A 529 5.70 -2.02 4.01
CA ASP A 529 5.74 -1.63 2.60
C ASP A 529 7.10 -0.96 2.28
N PRO A 530 7.82 -1.40 1.22
CA PRO A 530 9.09 -0.78 0.84
C PRO A 530 8.94 0.71 0.50
N ALA A 531 7.77 1.16 0.03
CA ALA A 531 7.53 2.57 -0.30
C ALA A 531 7.47 3.49 0.93
N ILE A 532 7.20 2.95 2.13
CA ILE A 532 7.20 3.72 3.38
C ILE A 532 8.53 3.62 4.14
N ALA A 533 9.30 2.55 3.94
CA ALA A 533 10.57 2.30 4.63
C ALA A 533 11.80 2.77 3.85
N LEU A 534 11.70 2.88 2.53
CA LEU A 534 12.80 3.27 1.64
C LEU A 534 12.52 4.61 0.97
N GLY A 535 13.58 5.30 0.54
CA GLY A 535 13.50 6.57 -0.19
C GLY A 535 14.63 6.76 -1.20
N GLY A 536 14.41 7.69 -2.15
CA GLY A 536 15.42 8.07 -3.13
C GLY A 536 15.65 7.07 -4.26
N PHE A 537 14.72 6.13 -4.48
CA PHE A 537 14.74 5.16 -5.59
C PHE A 537 14.08 5.69 -6.88
N LEU A 538 13.25 6.73 -6.81
CA LEU A 538 12.63 7.37 -7.97
C LEU A 538 13.45 8.57 -8.47
N LYS A 539 13.42 8.81 -9.78
CA LYS A 539 13.91 10.07 -10.36
C LYS A 539 12.87 11.19 -10.21
N GLN A 540 13.31 12.44 -10.28
CA GLN A 540 12.41 13.59 -10.23
C GLN A 540 11.37 13.53 -11.36
N GLY A 541 10.08 13.54 -11.01
CA GLY A 541 8.95 13.48 -11.94
C GLY A 541 8.48 12.06 -12.30
N GLU A 542 9.13 11.01 -11.79
CA GLU A 542 8.67 9.63 -11.94
C GLU A 542 7.63 9.28 -10.87
N GLN A 543 6.58 8.56 -11.24
CA GLN A 543 5.53 8.09 -10.32
C GLN A 543 5.80 6.64 -9.89
N LEU A 544 5.26 6.25 -8.74
CA LEU A 544 5.29 4.88 -8.27
C LEU A 544 4.54 3.99 -9.27
N THR A 545 5.24 3.01 -9.82
CA THR A 545 4.68 1.98 -10.70
C THR A 545 4.98 0.59 -10.15
N GLY A 546 4.24 -0.43 -10.58
CA GLY A 546 4.49 -1.82 -10.15
C GLY A 546 5.88 -2.36 -10.53
N SER A 547 6.64 -1.69 -11.39
CA SER A 547 8.00 -2.07 -11.78
C SER A 547 9.11 -1.31 -11.05
N THR A 548 8.76 -0.48 -10.06
CA THR A 548 9.71 0.35 -9.28
C THR A 548 10.85 -0.48 -8.69
N LYS A 549 12.06 0.08 -8.71
CA LYS A 549 13.29 -0.58 -8.28
C LYS A 549 13.70 -0.10 -6.89
N TYR A 550 13.07 -0.66 -5.87
CA TYR A 550 13.33 -0.35 -4.47
C TYR A 550 14.77 -0.72 -4.04
N GLU A 551 15.39 -1.70 -4.69
CA GLU A 551 16.78 -2.10 -4.43
C GLU A 551 17.79 -0.97 -4.68
N GLN A 552 17.42 0.06 -5.45
CA GLN A 552 18.27 1.21 -5.77
C GLN A 552 18.07 2.40 -4.81
N ALA A 553 17.38 2.19 -3.69
CA ALA A 553 17.11 3.25 -2.70
C ALA A 553 18.38 3.83 -2.08
N ASN A 554 18.33 5.12 -1.75
CA ASN A 554 19.46 5.88 -1.21
C ASN A 554 19.19 6.44 0.20
N ALA A 555 17.97 6.26 0.71
CA ALA A 555 17.58 6.65 2.06
C ALA A 555 16.73 5.55 2.72
N LEU A 556 16.88 5.40 4.04
CA LEU A 556 16.03 4.61 4.92
C LEU A 556 15.13 5.54 5.73
N ILE A 557 13.92 5.08 6.01
CA ILE A 557 12.93 5.79 6.81
C ILE A 557 12.56 4.88 7.98
N LEU A 558 12.75 5.37 9.20
CA LEU A 558 12.25 4.75 10.42
C LEU A 558 10.99 5.51 10.83
N SER A 559 9.83 4.84 10.84
CA SER A 559 8.58 5.46 11.30
C SER A 559 8.10 4.80 12.59
N PHE A 560 7.95 5.60 13.64
CA PHE A 560 7.41 5.17 14.93
C PHE A 560 5.99 5.68 15.08
N LEU A 561 5.02 4.76 15.23
CA LEU A 561 3.62 5.10 15.41
C LEU A 561 3.27 5.15 16.91
N VAL A 562 2.68 6.26 17.33
CA VAL A 562 2.38 6.55 18.74
C VAL A 562 0.92 6.95 18.88
N HIS A 563 0.24 6.45 19.91
CA HIS A 563 -1.16 6.76 20.17
C HIS A 563 -1.32 8.22 20.62
N LEU A 564 -2.29 8.94 20.07
CA LEU A 564 -2.67 10.28 20.54
C LEU A 564 -3.68 10.20 21.69
N ILE A 565 -3.21 10.01 22.92
CA ILE A 565 -4.12 10.00 24.08
C ILE A 565 -4.43 11.45 24.50
N ILE A 566 -5.70 11.85 24.42
CA ILE A 566 -6.22 13.20 24.72
C ILE A 566 -6.16 13.55 26.24
N LEU A 567 -5.74 12.63 27.10
CA LEU A 567 -5.45 12.93 28.51
C LEU A 567 -4.12 13.68 28.62
N GLY A 568 -4.19 14.99 28.87
CA GLY A 568 -3.06 15.95 28.91
C GLY A 568 -1.86 15.62 29.79
N LEU A 569 -1.86 14.50 30.53
CA LEU A 569 -0.70 13.96 31.25
C LEU A 569 0.32 13.28 30.32
N ASN A 570 -0.08 12.61 29.24
CA ASN A 570 0.85 11.87 28.37
C ASN A 570 1.42 12.73 27.23
N LEU A 571 0.75 13.82 26.85
CA LEU A 571 1.19 14.70 25.75
C LEU A 571 2.51 15.43 26.08
N LYS A 572 2.73 15.81 27.34
CA LYS A 572 4.01 16.36 27.81
C LYS A 572 5.12 15.33 27.72
N THR A 573 4.83 14.11 28.15
CA THR A 573 5.79 13.00 28.13
C THR A 573 6.17 12.62 26.70
N MET A 574 5.20 12.59 25.77
CA MET A 574 5.47 12.41 24.35
C MET A 574 6.33 13.52 23.74
N LYS A 575 6.10 14.80 24.11
CA LYS A 575 6.96 15.91 23.69
C LYS A 575 8.39 15.77 24.23
N ILE A 576 8.55 15.21 25.43
CA ILE A 576 9.87 14.91 26.01
C ILE A 576 10.54 13.76 25.27
N VAL A 577 9.82 12.67 24.96
CA VAL A 577 10.33 11.56 24.12
C VAL A 577 10.76 12.10 22.75
N SER A 578 9.92 12.93 22.10
CA SER A 578 10.24 13.56 20.81
C SER A 578 11.47 14.48 20.89
N ARG A 579 11.65 15.22 21.98
CA ARG A 579 12.87 16.04 22.20
C ARG A 579 14.10 15.20 22.50
N LYS A 580 13.95 14.10 23.24
CA LYS A 580 15.06 13.20 23.58
C LYS A 580 15.51 12.40 22.37
N LEU A 581 14.58 12.03 21.48
CA LEU A 581 14.82 11.55 20.12
C LEU A 581 15.72 12.50 19.32
N LEU A 582 15.35 13.78 19.24
CA LEU A 582 16.14 14.82 18.56
C LEU A 582 17.53 15.03 19.20
N TYR A 583 17.64 14.86 20.51
CA TYR A 583 18.90 15.01 21.23
C TYR A 583 19.85 13.82 20.99
N LEU A 584 19.33 12.59 21.00
CA LEU A 584 20.11 11.37 20.74
C LEU A 584 20.68 11.32 19.32
N GLU A 585 19.96 11.80 18.31
CA GLU A 585 20.51 11.94 16.96
C GLU A 585 21.68 12.92 16.93
N ARG A 586 21.53 14.10 17.55
CA ARG A 586 22.57 15.11 17.60
C ARG A 586 23.82 14.59 18.31
N ASP A 587 23.66 13.90 19.44
CA ASP A 587 24.81 13.35 20.15
C ASP A 587 25.45 12.16 19.41
N ASN A 588 24.67 11.23 18.82
CA ASN A 588 25.22 10.07 18.10
C ASN A 588 25.87 10.42 16.74
N LEU A 589 25.38 11.42 16.01
CA LEU A 589 26.06 11.89 14.78
C LEU A 589 27.35 12.67 15.07
N PHE A 590 27.41 13.41 16.18
CA PHE A 590 28.58 14.24 16.50
C PHE A 590 29.65 13.53 17.34
N THR A 591 29.31 12.47 18.08
CA THR A 591 30.28 11.78 18.95
C THR A 591 31.15 10.74 18.21
N HIS A 592 30.70 10.19 17.08
CA HIS A 592 31.56 9.36 16.23
C HIS A 592 32.30 10.21 15.19
N LYS A 593 33.50 10.67 15.56
CA LYS A 593 34.53 11.36 14.74
C LYS A 593 34.93 10.71 13.40
N ASN A 594 34.26 9.66 12.93
CA ASN A 594 34.61 8.88 11.72
C ASN A 594 33.47 8.76 10.68
N VAL A 595 32.42 9.59 10.74
CA VAL A 595 31.26 9.46 9.82
C VAL A 595 31.09 10.71 8.97
N GLU A 596 31.87 10.83 7.89
CA GLU A 596 31.66 11.86 6.87
C GLU A 596 30.50 11.51 5.90
N ASN A 597 30.01 10.26 5.93
CA ASN A 597 29.20 9.65 4.86
C ASN A 597 27.72 9.37 5.21
N ILE A 598 27.20 9.89 6.34
CA ILE A 598 25.79 9.73 6.73
C ILE A 598 25.15 11.10 6.98
N LYS A 599 24.00 11.37 6.35
CA LYS A 599 23.15 12.52 6.66
C LYS A 599 21.78 12.03 7.10
N SER A 600 21.28 12.49 8.22
CA SER A 600 19.93 12.18 8.69
C SER A 600 19.10 13.44 8.92
N GLU A 601 17.79 13.31 8.79
CA GLU A 601 16.80 14.35 9.05
C GLU A 601 15.62 13.74 9.80
N ILE A 602 15.27 14.30 10.97
CA ILE A 602 14.08 13.89 11.73
C ILE A 602 12.91 14.80 11.40
N LYS A 603 11.79 14.16 11.05
CA LYS A 603 10.50 14.81 10.85
C LYS A 603 9.50 14.29 11.88
N GLY A 604 9.34 15.06 12.95
CA GLY A 604 8.33 14.82 13.97
C GLY A 604 7.10 15.68 13.78
N MET A 605 5.92 15.20 14.18
CA MET A 605 4.68 15.99 14.08
C MET A 605 4.71 17.23 15.00
N SER A 606 5.61 17.27 16.00
CA SER A 606 5.90 18.47 16.82
C SER A 606 6.84 19.47 16.17
N ASN A 607 7.54 19.13 15.09
CA ASN A 607 8.46 20.09 14.44
C ASN A 607 7.70 21.30 13.86
N VAL A 608 6.41 21.13 13.51
CA VAL A 608 5.51 22.23 13.13
C VAL A 608 5.11 23.10 14.33
N GLU A 609 5.05 22.52 15.54
CA GLU A 609 4.82 23.26 16.79
C GLU A 609 6.10 23.93 17.35
N ILE A 610 7.30 23.44 16.99
CA ILE A 610 8.59 23.89 17.54
C ILE A 610 9.35 24.82 16.58
N GLN A 611 9.01 24.87 15.28
CA GLN A 611 9.56 25.87 14.35
C GLN A 611 8.98 27.30 14.54
N ARG A 612 8.29 27.57 15.65
CA ARG A 612 7.91 28.92 16.09
C ARG A 612 8.53 29.29 17.41
#